data_AF-A0A3D1HDR7-F1
#
_entry.id   AF-A0A3D1HDR7-F1
#
_cell.length_a   1.000
_cell.length_b   1.000
_cell.length_c   1.000
_cell.angle_alpha   90.00
_cell.angle_beta   90.00
_cell.angle_gamma   90.00
#
_symmetry.space_group_name_H-M   'P 1'
#
loop_
_entity.id
_entity.type
_entity.pdbx_description
1 polymer ?
#
loop_
_entity_poly.entity_id
_entity_poly.type
_entity_poly.pdbx_seq_one_letter_code
_entity_poly.pdbx_strand_id
1 'polypeptide(L)'
;MNKHKILITAGILAVSLLAGCANEQKSENSSGTSASFGSSAEKSTESSSESGASSDIPKGEPTVFTGPDGKPIYTSEITAIEGTEKTADNLAKTDYGTTVICEGFQYFTEPSGVAYNNYQNADMFNDYAFSGNIAENKNSSKRVNVGDEICGLKLTRAVSEFKIDDYADTPEPYYYDGLSASSVSDRVSAEFDGTITIEGFLGIGARSSYDPDGGLLGFMPTESKLPILGSKPEFYERTSFVSSEIVAYSDMPGVQCGYFRDTKCDSAGLGIGDVALVRLTLSNIRYRNSQTVDAEIEKIELISDILYHAEDTI
;
A
#
# COMPACT_ATOMS: atom_id res chain seq x y z
N MET A 1 -7.48 -13.84 37.21
CA MET A 1 -6.70 -14.49 36.14
C MET A 1 -5.34 -13.85 36.08
N ASN A 2 -4.29 -14.66 36.15
CA ASN A 2 -2.91 -14.24 36.44
C ASN A 2 -2.35 -13.38 35.31
N LYS A 3 -1.97 -12.14 35.63
CA LYS A 3 -1.23 -11.24 34.73
C LYS A 3 0.26 -11.59 34.83
N HIS A 4 0.81 -12.27 33.83
CA HIS A 4 2.26 -12.39 33.70
C HIS A 4 2.79 -11.13 32.98
N LYS A 5 3.47 -10.27 33.74
CA LYS A 5 4.32 -9.22 33.21
C LYS A 5 5.58 -9.86 32.67
N ILE A 6 5.76 -9.87 31.34
CA ILE A 6 7.02 -10.26 30.72
C ILE A 6 7.93 -9.02 30.75
N LEU A 7 9.05 -9.16 31.46
CA LEU A 7 10.12 -8.17 31.56
C LEU A 7 11.10 -8.44 30.41
N ILE A 8 11.11 -7.61 29.36
CA ILE A 8 12.08 -7.74 28.27
C ILE A 8 13.37 -7.01 28.70
N THR A 9 14.41 -7.80 28.93
CA THR A 9 15.75 -7.34 29.28
C THR A 9 16.41 -6.69 28.06
N ALA A 10 16.71 -5.39 28.13
CA ALA A 10 17.39 -4.65 27.09
C ALA A 10 18.88 -5.06 26.99
N GLY A 11 19.24 -5.76 25.91
CA GLY A 11 20.64 -5.98 25.51
C GLY A 11 21.12 -4.84 24.61
N ILE A 12 21.90 -3.92 25.17
CA ILE A 12 22.57 -2.85 24.42
C ILE A 12 23.72 -3.46 23.60
N LEU A 13 23.58 -3.50 22.28
CA LEU A 13 24.70 -3.73 21.37
C LEU A 13 25.20 -2.37 20.87
N ALA A 14 26.33 -1.92 21.41
CA ALA A 14 27.02 -0.73 20.94
C ALA A 14 27.71 -1.03 19.60
N VAL A 15 27.33 -0.31 18.55
CA VAL A 15 28.08 -0.25 17.29
C VAL A 15 28.98 0.98 17.34
N SER A 16 30.28 0.74 17.48
CA SER A 16 31.33 1.73 17.29
C SER A 16 31.70 1.79 15.82
N LEU A 17 31.46 2.93 15.17
CA LEU A 17 32.12 3.26 13.90
C LEU A 17 32.73 4.67 13.97
N LEU A 18 34.03 4.64 13.73
CA LEU A 18 35.02 5.70 13.59
C LEU A 18 34.58 6.90 12.74
N ALA A 19 34.95 8.11 13.19
CA ALA A 19 35.71 9.07 12.38
C ALA A 19 36.27 10.19 13.29
N GLY A 20 37.59 10.23 13.41
CA GLY A 20 38.31 11.32 14.04
C GLY A 20 38.67 12.43 13.05
N CYS A 21 38.75 13.65 13.60
CA CYS A 21 39.57 14.81 13.19
C CYS A 21 39.28 15.44 11.81
N ALA A 22 39.24 16.76 11.62
CA ALA A 22 39.30 17.95 12.45
C ALA A 22 39.02 19.14 11.49
N ASN A 23 38.29 20.16 11.91
CA ASN A 23 38.84 21.50 12.15
C ASN A 23 37.74 22.49 12.52
N GLU A 24 38.04 23.25 13.58
CA GLU A 24 37.35 24.47 13.98
C GLU A 24 37.55 25.57 12.91
N GLN A 25 36.52 26.39 12.70
CA GLN A 25 36.71 27.85 12.83
C GLN A 25 35.38 28.57 13.05
N LYS A 26 35.40 29.43 14.07
CA LYS A 26 34.36 30.31 14.59
C LYS A 26 34.59 31.73 14.05
N SER A 27 33.52 32.47 13.73
CA SER A 27 33.36 33.94 13.85
C SER A 27 32.12 34.36 13.04
N GLU A 28 31.00 34.72 13.66
CA GLU A 28 30.58 36.07 14.07
C GLU A 28 30.16 37.04 12.92
N ASN A 29 28.84 37.28 12.89
CA ASN A 29 28.16 38.58 12.94
C ASN A 29 27.89 39.47 11.69
N SER A 30 26.63 39.94 11.69
CA SER A 30 26.09 41.26 11.29
C SER A 30 25.64 41.54 9.84
N SER A 31 24.33 41.78 9.77
CA SER A 31 23.52 42.74 8.99
C SER A 31 24.19 43.68 7.98
N GLY A 32 23.51 43.86 6.84
CA GLY A 32 23.66 45.04 5.97
C GLY A 32 22.56 45.10 4.89
N THR A 33 21.62 46.02 5.06
CA THR A 33 20.50 46.31 4.15
C THR A 33 20.88 47.34 3.08
N SER A 34 20.17 47.32 1.95
CA SER A 34 19.92 48.40 0.96
C SER A 34 21.06 48.74 -0.02
N ALA A 35 20.84 49.20 -1.26
CA ALA A 35 19.73 49.16 -2.22
C ALA A 35 20.28 49.73 -3.56
N SER A 36 19.65 49.31 -4.67
CA SER A 36 19.34 50.14 -5.86
C SER A 36 20.27 50.25 -7.08
N PHE A 37 19.58 50.18 -8.24
CA PHE A 37 19.76 50.80 -9.57
C PHE A 37 20.42 50.05 -10.76
N GLY A 38 19.63 49.98 -11.86
CA GLY A 38 20.06 50.04 -13.27
C GLY A 38 19.90 48.73 -14.08
N SER A 39 18.76 48.41 -14.68
CA SER A 39 18.23 48.80 -16.00
C SER A 39 19.07 48.37 -17.24
N SER A 40 18.45 47.44 -18.00
CA SER A 40 18.42 47.27 -19.47
C SER A 40 19.64 46.78 -20.25
N ALA A 41 19.55 45.56 -20.82
CA ALA A 41 19.32 45.32 -22.26
C ALA A 41 19.90 43.96 -22.73
N GLU A 42 19.14 43.33 -23.63
CA GLU A 42 19.28 41.97 -24.17
C GLU A 42 20.60 41.69 -24.93
N LYS A 43 21.05 40.43 -24.88
CA LYS A 43 21.53 39.72 -26.08
C LYS A 43 21.47 38.20 -25.91
N SER A 44 20.71 37.58 -26.80
CA SER A 44 20.53 36.14 -27.01
C SER A 44 21.83 35.45 -27.45
N THR A 45 22.11 34.24 -26.96
CA THR A 45 22.57 33.10 -27.79
C THR A 45 22.31 31.79 -27.03
N GLU A 46 21.82 30.78 -27.75
CA GLU A 46 21.31 29.49 -27.30
C GLU A 46 22.37 28.47 -26.87
N SER A 47 21.84 27.46 -26.15
CA SER A 47 22.20 26.03 -26.19
C SER A 47 23.21 25.52 -25.16
N SER A 48 22.71 24.74 -24.19
CA SER A 48 22.86 23.28 -24.23
C SER A 48 22.01 22.60 -23.16
N SER A 49 20.93 21.94 -23.61
CA SER A 49 20.42 20.65 -23.11
C SER A 49 20.13 20.49 -21.61
N GLU A 50 18.95 20.94 -21.18
CA GLU A 50 18.16 20.22 -20.18
C GLU A 50 17.36 19.14 -20.92
N SER A 51 17.73 17.88 -20.76
CA SER A 51 16.89 16.73 -21.11
C SER A 51 15.75 16.66 -20.10
N GLY A 52 14.72 17.48 -20.32
CA GLY A 52 13.44 17.39 -19.63
C GLY A 52 12.73 16.11 -20.05
N ALA A 53 12.18 15.39 -19.06
CA ALA A 53 11.27 14.28 -19.28
C ALA A 53 10.17 14.73 -20.26
N SER A 54 10.01 13.99 -21.36
CA SER A 54 8.86 14.17 -22.24
C SER A 54 7.61 13.95 -21.40
N SER A 55 6.83 15.02 -21.16
CA SER A 55 5.47 14.85 -20.67
C SER A 55 4.66 14.32 -21.85
N ASP A 56 4.73 13.00 -22.06
CA ASP A 56 3.96 12.31 -23.09
C ASP A 56 2.48 12.37 -22.69
N ILE A 57 1.82 13.45 -23.10
CA ILE A 57 0.37 13.58 -22.99
C ILE A 57 -0.24 12.43 -23.82
N PRO A 58 -1.10 11.58 -23.23
CA PRO A 58 -1.77 10.52 -23.98
C PRO A 58 -2.52 11.09 -25.19
N LYS A 59 -2.60 10.31 -26.28
CA LYS A 59 -3.30 10.75 -27.50
C LYS A 59 -4.83 10.79 -27.26
N GLY A 60 -5.56 11.48 -28.14
CA GLY A 60 -7.02 11.53 -28.09
C GLY A 60 -7.55 12.73 -27.29
N GLU A 61 -8.87 12.78 -27.15
CA GLU A 61 -9.55 13.88 -26.45
C GLU A 61 -9.73 13.56 -24.96
N PRO A 62 -9.72 14.56 -24.06
CA PRO A 62 -10.12 14.38 -22.68
C PRO A 62 -11.56 13.87 -22.57
N THR A 63 -11.79 12.91 -21.68
CA THR A 63 -13.11 12.35 -21.38
C THR A 63 -13.78 13.07 -20.21
N VAL A 64 -14.97 12.62 -19.82
CA VAL A 64 -15.68 13.08 -18.62
C VAL A 64 -15.04 12.61 -17.31
N PHE A 65 -14.04 11.73 -17.36
CA PHE A 65 -13.39 11.15 -16.18
C PHE A 65 -12.11 11.91 -15.82
N THR A 66 -11.87 12.06 -14.52
CA THR A 66 -10.65 12.63 -13.94
C THR A 66 -10.07 11.65 -12.94
N GLY A 67 -8.77 11.39 -13.02
CA GLY A 67 -8.04 10.55 -12.08
C GLY A 67 -7.96 11.17 -10.68
N PRO A 68 -7.69 10.37 -9.63
CA PRO A 68 -7.38 10.87 -8.29
C PRO A 68 -6.25 11.89 -8.21
N ASP A 69 -5.33 11.88 -9.18
CA ASP A 69 -4.24 12.86 -9.30
C ASP A 69 -4.68 14.19 -9.96
N GLY A 70 -5.97 14.33 -10.27
CA GLY A 70 -6.55 15.53 -10.88
C GLY A 70 -6.36 15.63 -12.39
N LYS A 71 -5.79 14.61 -13.05
CA LYS A 71 -5.56 14.62 -14.50
C LYS A 71 -6.74 14.00 -15.26
N PRO A 72 -7.09 14.52 -16.44
CA PRO A 72 -8.14 13.92 -17.27
C PRO A 72 -7.69 12.54 -17.79
N ILE A 73 -8.68 11.65 -17.96
CA ILE A 73 -8.49 10.40 -18.70
C ILE A 73 -8.78 10.66 -20.17
N TYR A 74 -7.88 10.21 -21.04
CA TYR A 74 -8.00 10.41 -22.49
C TYR A 74 -8.66 9.21 -23.17
N THR A 75 -9.29 9.45 -24.31
CA THR A 75 -10.03 8.40 -25.03
C THR A 75 -9.14 7.25 -25.50
N SER A 76 -7.85 7.50 -25.77
CA SER A 76 -6.89 6.45 -26.13
C SER A 76 -6.51 5.52 -24.97
N GLU A 77 -6.81 5.90 -23.74
CA GLU A 77 -6.48 5.13 -22.53
C GLU A 77 -7.59 4.17 -22.13
N ILE A 78 -8.79 4.34 -22.69
CA ILE A 78 -9.95 3.49 -22.45
C ILE A 78 -9.82 2.23 -23.31
N THR A 79 -9.69 1.08 -22.67
CA THR A 79 -9.58 -0.22 -23.35
C THR A 79 -10.91 -0.94 -23.46
N ALA A 80 -11.83 -0.70 -22.54
CA ALA A 80 -13.19 -1.24 -22.60
C ALA A 80 -14.21 -0.32 -21.92
N ILE A 81 -15.45 -0.41 -22.39
CA ILE A 81 -16.62 0.27 -21.82
C ILE A 81 -17.71 -0.78 -21.64
N GLU A 82 -18.31 -0.82 -20.46
CA GLU A 82 -19.36 -1.74 -20.09
C GLU A 82 -20.61 -0.96 -19.65
N GLY A 83 -21.80 -1.54 -19.86
CA GLY A 83 -23.09 -0.92 -19.50
C GLY A 83 -23.69 0.00 -20.56
N THR A 84 -22.99 0.27 -21.66
CA THR A 84 -23.49 1.12 -22.76
C THR A 84 -22.90 0.71 -24.12
N GLU A 85 -23.59 1.07 -25.21
CA GLU A 85 -23.09 0.91 -26.59
C GLU A 85 -22.30 2.14 -27.08
N LYS A 86 -22.20 3.19 -26.25
CA LYS A 86 -21.48 4.41 -26.59
C LYS A 86 -19.96 4.20 -26.66
N THR A 87 -19.31 4.94 -27.54
CA THR A 87 -17.85 5.02 -27.61
C THR A 87 -17.30 6.03 -26.60
N ALA A 88 -16.01 5.93 -26.29
CA ALA A 88 -15.30 6.80 -25.35
C ALA A 88 -15.53 8.31 -25.63
N ASP A 89 -15.46 8.72 -26.89
CA ASP A 89 -15.63 10.13 -27.30
C ASP A 89 -17.05 10.68 -27.09
N ASN A 90 -18.04 9.80 -26.88
CA ASN A 90 -19.46 10.14 -26.78
C ASN A 90 -20.03 9.92 -25.37
N LEU A 91 -19.20 9.52 -24.40
CA LEU A 91 -19.62 9.34 -23.02
C LEU A 91 -19.95 10.70 -22.38
N ALA A 92 -21.08 10.76 -21.69
CA ALA A 92 -21.53 11.91 -20.92
C ALA A 92 -21.69 11.53 -19.45
N LYS A 93 -21.63 12.53 -18.55
CA LYS A 93 -21.78 12.34 -17.10
C LYS A 93 -23.12 11.70 -16.69
N THR A 94 -24.12 11.73 -17.57
CA THR A 94 -25.46 11.18 -17.33
C THR A 94 -25.63 9.75 -17.85
N ASP A 95 -24.57 9.12 -18.36
CA ASP A 95 -24.61 7.75 -18.86
C ASP A 95 -24.51 6.74 -17.70
N TYR A 96 -25.50 6.77 -16.81
CA TYR A 96 -25.52 5.97 -15.59
C TYR A 96 -25.49 4.46 -15.86
N GLY A 97 -24.88 3.72 -14.93
CA GLY A 97 -24.63 2.28 -15.06
C GLY A 97 -23.44 1.96 -15.97
N THR A 98 -22.62 2.96 -16.32
CA THR A 98 -21.44 2.77 -17.18
C THR A 98 -20.19 2.52 -16.35
N THR A 99 -19.41 1.51 -16.73
CA THR A 99 -18.05 1.27 -16.23
C THR A 99 -17.05 1.42 -17.37
N VAL A 100 -15.97 2.16 -17.13
CA VAL A 100 -14.86 2.38 -18.05
C VAL A 100 -13.62 1.73 -17.48
N ILE A 101 -12.96 0.92 -18.30
CA ILE A 101 -11.75 0.19 -17.96
C ILE A 101 -10.58 0.80 -18.74
N CYS A 102 -9.50 1.08 -18.02
CA CYS A 102 -8.23 1.52 -18.57
C CYS A 102 -7.13 0.53 -18.15
N GLU A 103 -6.46 -0.10 -19.10
CA GLU A 103 -5.31 -0.96 -18.81
C GLU A 103 -4.00 -0.18 -18.95
N GLY A 104 -2.99 -0.55 -18.16
CA GLY A 104 -1.63 0.00 -18.28
C GLY A 104 -1.26 1.05 -17.25
N PHE A 105 -2.18 1.46 -16.37
CA PHE A 105 -1.86 2.30 -15.21
C PHE A 105 -2.79 2.05 -14.03
N GLN A 106 -2.38 2.50 -12.86
CA GLN A 106 -3.18 2.50 -11.62
C GLN A 106 -2.74 3.63 -10.68
N TYR A 107 -3.60 4.01 -9.73
CA TYR A 107 -3.32 5.04 -8.74
C TYR A 107 -2.89 4.44 -7.41
N PHE A 108 -1.74 4.87 -6.91
CA PHE A 108 -1.18 4.41 -5.65
C PHE A 108 -0.70 5.56 -4.78
N THR A 109 -0.76 5.35 -3.47
CA THR A 109 -0.13 6.20 -2.47
C THR A 109 1.04 5.46 -1.83
N GLU A 110 2.15 6.15 -1.57
CA GLU A 110 3.23 5.57 -0.78
C GLU A 110 2.79 5.39 0.68
N PRO A 111 3.10 4.25 1.30
CA PRO A 111 2.65 3.97 2.66
C PRO A 111 3.25 4.96 3.67
N SER A 112 2.54 5.17 4.77
CA SER A 112 3.01 6.02 5.87
C SER A 112 4.23 5.45 6.59
N GLY A 113 4.50 4.15 6.43
CA GLY A 113 5.49 3.41 7.21
C GLY A 113 5.02 3.04 8.61
N VAL A 114 3.79 3.41 9.01
CA VAL A 114 3.29 3.23 10.37
C VAL A 114 2.17 2.20 10.42
N ALA A 115 2.27 1.25 11.35
CA ALA A 115 1.18 0.35 11.71
C ALA A 115 1.16 0.19 13.23
N TYR A 116 -0.04 0.11 13.81
CA TYR A 116 -0.25 -0.13 15.23
C TYR A 116 -0.85 -1.51 15.44
N ASN A 117 -0.54 -2.17 16.54
CA ASN A 117 -1.21 -3.41 16.92
C ASN A 117 -1.37 -3.55 18.44
N ASN A 118 -2.34 -4.33 18.87
CA ASN A 118 -2.67 -4.50 20.28
C ASN A 118 -1.57 -5.21 21.11
N TYR A 119 -0.59 -5.87 20.48
CA TYR A 119 0.55 -6.48 21.19
C TYR A 119 1.69 -5.48 21.47
N GLN A 120 2.08 -4.68 20.48
CA GLN A 120 3.18 -3.72 20.57
C GLN A 120 2.72 -2.33 21.04
N ASN A 121 1.43 -2.00 20.89
CA ASN A 121 0.83 -0.71 21.22
C ASN A 121 -0.38 -0.87 22.16
N ALA A 122 -0.28 -1.76 23.16
CA ALA A 122 -1.39 -2.11 24.04
C ALA A 122 -2.07 -0.91 24.75
N ASP A 123 -1.37 0.22 24.90
CA ASP A 123 -1.92 1.46 25.46
C ASP A 123 -2.83 2.23 24.49
N MET A 124 -2.75 1.93 23.18
CA MET A 124 -3.55 2.52 22.12
C MET A 124 -4.78 1.69 21.75
N PHE A 125 -4.99 0.54 22.41
CA PHE A 125 -6.11 -0.35 22.18
C PHE A 125 -6.89 -0.56 23.49
N ASN A 126 -8.22 -0.42 23.41
CA ASN A 126 -9.13 -0.85 24.46
C ASN A 126 -9.82 -2.13 24.00
N ASP A 127 -9.36 -3.27 24.51
CA ASP A 127 -9.63 -4.60 23.97
C ASP A 127 -9.22 -4.68 22.48
N TYR A 128 -10.18 -4.56 21.57
CA TYR A 128 -9.96 -4.62 20.12
C TYR A 128 -10.12 -3.26 19.44
N ALA A 129 -10.66 -2.25 20.14
CA ALA A 129 -10.91 -0.95 19.54
C ALA A 129 -9.66 -0.06 19.61
N PHE A 130 -9.23 0.47 18.46
CA PHE A 130 -8.17 1.47 18.43
C PHE A 130 -8.66 2.79 19.04
N SER A 131 -7.93 3.29 20.04
CA SER A 131 -8.21 4.56 20.74
C SER A 131 -7.04 5.55 20.66
N GLY A 132 -6.01 5.23 19.88
CA GLY A 132 -4.85 6.10 19.65
C GLY A 132 -5.15 7.23 18.66
N ASN A 133 -4.22 8.18 18.56
CA ASN A 133 -4.23 9.15 17.47
C ASN A 133 -3.63 8.51 16.21
N ILE A 134 -4.31 8.68 15.09
CA ILE A 134 -3.87 8.18 13.79
C ILE A 134 -2.81 9.12 13.23
N ALA A 135 -1.64 8.59 12.89
CA ALA A 135 -0.66 9.34 12.12
C ALA A 135 -1.24 9.66 10.73
N GLU A 136 -1.23 10.93 10.33
CA GLU A 136 -1.69 11.32 9.00
C GLU A 136 -0.69 10.84 7.94
N ASN A 137 -1.15 10.04 6.97
CA ASN A 137 -0.39 9.78 5.76
C ASN A 137 -0.52 11.01 4.83
N LYS A 138 0.55 11.78 4.71
CA LYS A 138 0.61 13.01 3.91
C LYS A 138 0.95 12.78 2.45
N ASN A 139 1.21 11.52 2.06
CA ASN A 139 1.51 11.20 0.68
C ASN A 139 0.23 11.32 -0.15
N SER A 140 0.36 11.95 -1.31
CA SER A 140 -0.72 12.04 -2.29
C SER A 140 -0.75 10.80 -3.17
N SER A 141 -1.95 10.37 -3.55
CA SER A 141 -2.12 9.37 -4.62
C SER A 141 -1.50 9.87 -5.92
N LYS A 142 -0.75 9.00 -6.60
CA LYS A 142 -0.08 9.26 -7.87
C LYS A 142 -0.42 8.16 -8.86
N ARG A 143 -0.55 8.53 -10.13
CA ARG A 143 -0.62 7.57 -11.24
C ARG A 143 0.73 6.87 -11.41
N VAL A 144 0.70 5.55 -11.53
CA VAL A 144 1.84 4.68 -11.82
C VAL A 144 1.51 3.87 -13.06
N ASN A 145 2.36 3.90 -14.09
CA ASN A 145 2.14 3.15 -15.32
C ASN A 145 2.86 1.80 -15.26
N VAL A 146 2.40 0.85 -16.06
CA VAL A 146 3.10 -0.45 -16.22
C VAL A 146 4.52 -0.19 -16.71
N GLY A 147 5.49 -0.77 -16.01
CA GLY A 147 6.91 -0.56 -16.22
C GLY A 147 7.55 0.37 -15.19
N ASP A 148 6.77 1.23 -14.54
CA ASP A 148 7.23 2.14 -13.49
C ASP A 148 7.42 1.39 -12.15
N GLU A 149 8.18 2.01 -11.24
CA GLU A 149 8.47 1.47 -9.91
C GLU A 149 7.78 2.29 -8.81
N ILE A 150 7.26 1.61 -7.79
CA ILE A 150 6.76 2.21 -6.56
C ILE A 150 7.07 1.29 -5.36
N CYS A 151 7.57 1.85 -4.27
CA CYS A 151 8.01 1.10 -3.09
C CYS A 151 9.03 -0.03 -3.38
N GLY A 152 9.90 0.15 -4.38
CA GLY A 152 10.87 -0.88 -4.78
C GLY A 152 10.28 -2.02 -5.63
N LEU A 153 9.01 -1.93 -6.02
CA LEU A 153 8.29 -2.94 -6.78
C LEU A 153 7.94 -2.39 -8.17
N LYS A 154 8.18 -3.20 -9.20
CA LYS A 154 7.89 -2.82 -10.58
C LYS A 154 6.46 -3.23 -10.95
N LEU A 155 5.64 -2.29 -11.40
CA LEU A 155 4.28 -2.58 -11.84
C LEU A 155 4.31 -3.32 -13.18
N THR A 156 3.80 -4.55 -13.23
CA THR A 156 3.80 -5.39 -14.45
C THR A 156 2.43 -5.48 -15.10
N ARG A 157 1.37 -5.30 -14.32
CA ARG A 157 -0.01 -5.26 -14.80
C ARG A 157 -0.80 -4.25 -13.98
N ALA A 158 -1.69 -3.51 -14.62
CA ALA A 158 -2.52 -2.52 -13.95
C ALA A 158 -3.85 -2.32 -14.70
N VAL A 159 -4.94 -2.26 -13.95
CA VAL A 159 -6.29 -2.01 -14.46
C VAL A 159 -6.96 -0.96 -13.59
N SER A 160 -7.21 0.23 -14.12
CA SER A 160 -8.02 1.27 -13.48
C SER A 160 -9.47 1.19 -13.95
N GLU A 161 -10.40 1.36 -13.00
CA GLU A 161 -11.83 1.41 -13.28
C GLU A 161 -12.40 2.77 -12.93
N PHE A 162 -13.30 3.26 -13.79
CA PHE A 162 -14.07 4.49 -13.57
C PHE A 162 -15.54 4.21 -13.79
N LYS A 163 -16.41 4.84 -13.00
CA LYS A 163 -17.85 4.57 -12.99
C LYS A 163 -18.67 5.84 -13.13
N ILE A 164 -19.82 5.68 -13.78
CA ILE A 164 -20.90 6.66 -13.84
C ILE A 164 -22.12 5.99 -13.24
N ASP A 165 -22.49 6.34 -12.01
CA ASP A 165 -23.60 5.73 -11.28
C ASP A 165 -24.69 6.76 -10.97
N ASP A 166 -25.93 6.30 -10.87
CA ASP A 166 -27.10 7.11 -10.47
C ASP A 166 -27.33 7.01 -8.95
N TYR A 167 -26.33 7.41 -8.16
CA TYR A 167 -26.53 7.61 -6.72
C TYR A 167 -26.76 9.08 -6.43
N ALA A 168 -27.73 9.37 -5.57
CA ALA A 168 -28.09 10.73 -5.17
C ALA A 168 -26.90 11.57 -4.63
N ASP A 169 -25.85 10.89 -4.15
CA ASP A 169 -24.66 11.50 -3.53
C ASP A 169 -23.37 11.40 -4.38
N THR A 170 -23.40 10.76 -5.57
CA THR A 170 -22.28 10.74 -6.53
C THR A 170 -22.71 11.27 -7.89
N PRO A 171 -22.93 12.59 -8.03
CA PRO A 171 -23.40 13.19 -9.29
C PRO A 171 -22.31 13.26 -10.37
N GLU A 172 -21.08 12.86 -10.07
CA GLU A 172 -19.91 13.00 -10.93
C GLU A 172 -19.27 11.64 -11.21
N PRO A 173 -18.80 11.40 -12.46
CA PRO A 173 -17.99 10.23 -12.77
C PRO A 173 -16.79 10.12 -11.84
N TYR A 174 -16.53 8.92 -11.33
CA TYR A 174 -15.52 8.73 -10.28
C TYR A 174 -14.62 7.54 -10.55
N TYR A 175 -13.42 7.57 -9.96
CA TYR A 175 -12.49 6.46 -9.95
C TYR A 175 -12.91 5.41 -8.91
N TYR A 176 -12.91 4.14 -9.30
CA TYR A 176 -13.26 3.02 -8.45
C TYR A 176 -12.00 2.20 -8.13
N ASP A 177 -11.67 2.11 -6.84
CA ASP A 177 -10.48 1.43 -6.30
C ASP A 177 -10.74 -0.02 -5.83
N GLY A 178 -11.94 -0.56 -6.09
CA GLY A 178 -12.27 -1.94 -5.78
C GLY A 178 -12.74 -2.19 -4.34
N LEU A 179 -13.03 -1.16 -3.53
CA LEU A 179 -13.42 -1.30 -2.11
C LEU A 179 -14.60 -2.26 -1.81
N SER A 180 -15.44 -2.61 -2.79
CA SER A 180 -16.55 -3.56 -2.58
C SER A 180 -16.28 -4.87 -3.32
N ALA A 181 -16.21 -5.97 -2.56
CA ALA A 181 -16.13 -7.35 -3.07
C ALA A 181 -17.30 -7.76 -3.99
N SER A 182 -18.33 -6.92 -4.13
CA SER A 182 -19.54 -7.20 -4.90
C SER A 182 -19.51 -6.73 -6.35
N SER A 183 -18.43 -6.11 -6.84
CA SER A 183 -18.40 -5.64 -8.24
C SER A 183 -17.71 -6.63 -9.18
N VAL A 184 -18.50 -7.07 -10.16
CA VAL A 184 -18.41 -7.90 -11.38
C VAL A 184 -17.04 -8.15 -12.06
N SER A 185 -15.96 -7.60 -11.57
CA SER A 185 -14.63 -7.69 -12.15
C SER A 185 -13.75 -8.54 -11.22
N ASP A 186 -13.64 -9.85 -11.47
CA ASP A 186 -12.58 -10.71 -10.87
C ASP A 186 -11.17 -10.31 -11.36
N ARG A 187 -11.00 -9.07 -11.84
CA ARG A 187 -9.77 -8.60 -12.46
C ARG A 187 -8.81 -8.19 -11.36
N VAL A 188 -7.63 -8.78 -11.41
CA VAL A 188 -6.50 -8.32 -10.63
C VAL A 188 -6.24 -6.85 -10.99
N SER A 189 -6.41 -5.96 -10.02
CA SER A 189 -6.30 -4.51 -10.18
C SER A 189 -4.86 -4.08 -10.45
N ALA A 190 -3.89 -4.81 -9.88
CA ALA A 190 -2.46 -4.60 -10.12
C ALA A 190 -1.62 -5.84 -9.79
N GLU A 191 -0.54 -6.05 -10.55
CA GLU A 191 0.48 -7.06 -10.29
C GLU A 191 1.86 -6.41 -10.29
N PHE A 192 2.73 -6.88 -9.39
CA PHE A 192 4.08 -6.37 -9.23
C PHE A 192 5.13 -7.47 -9.37
N ASP A 193 6.25 -7.12 -9.99
CA ASP A 193 7.49 -7.88 -9.97
C ASP A 193 8.47 -7.27 -8.96
N GLY A 194 9.32 -8.11 -8.40
CA GLY A 194 10.20 -7.80 -7.28
C GLY A 194 9.79 -8.48 -5.98
N THR A 195 10.56 -8.21 -4.93
CA THR A 195 10.35 -8.78 -3.61
C THR A 195 10.37 -7.70 -2.56
N ILE A 196 9.57 -7.88 -1.51
CA ILE A 196 9.55 -6.98 -0.37
C ILE A 196 9.75 -7.75 0.92
N THR A 197 10.53 -7.18 1.84
CA THR A 197 10.75 -7.75 3.16
C THR A 197 10.05 -6.93 4.23
N ILE A 198 9.11 -7.56 4.92
CA ILE A 198 8.18 -6.92 5.86
C ILE A 198 8.15 -7.72 7.16
N GLU A 199 8.21 -7.02 8.29
CA GLU A 199 7.99 -7.61 9.61
C GLU A 199 6.50 -7.60 9.98
N GLY A 200 6.05 -8.65 10.64
CA GLY A 200 4.66 -8.77 11.05
C GLY A 200 4.37 -10.04 11.82
N PHE A 201 3.15 -10.14 12.32
CA PHE A 201 2.65 -11.37 12.92
C PHE A 201 2.13 -12.29 11.82
N LEU A 202 2.72 -13.48 11.72
CA LEU A 202 2.20 -14.54 10.87
C LEU A 202 1.42 -15.51 11.74
N GLY A 203 0.14 -15.69 11.43
CA GLY A 203 -0.70 -16.73 12.00
C GLY A 203 -0.98 -17.83 10.98
N ILE A 204 -0.98 -19.07 11.46
CA ILE A 204 -1.34 -20.26 10.68
C ILE A 204 -2.64 -20.81 11.27
N GLY A 205 -3.74 -20.75 10.52
CA GLY A 205 -5.07 -21.08 11.08
C GLY A 205 -5.17 -22.51 11.59
N ALA A 206 -5.61 -22.68 12.84
CA ALA A 206 -5.95 -23.99 13.38
C ALA A 206 -7.14 -24.61 12.64
N ARG A 207 -7.33 -25.92 12.79
CA ARG A 207 -8.46 -26.60 12.18
C ARG A 207 -9.75 -26.26 12.91
N SER A 208 -10.80 -26.05 12.13
CA SER A 208 -12.14 -25.75 12.64
C SER A 208 -13.22 -26.35 11.77
N SER A 209 -14.47 -26.23 12.19
CA SER A 209 -15.63 -26.63 11.37
C SER A 209 -15.75 -25.83 10.06
N TYR A 210 -15.15 -24.64 9.98
CA TYR A 210 -15.15 -23.78 8.79
C TYR A 210 -13.89 -23.94 7.91
N ASP A 211 -12.77 -24.40 8.49
CA ASP A 211 -11.54 -24.76 7.78
C ASP A 211 -10.99 -26.08 8.37
N PRO A 212 -11.51 -27.24 7.93
CA PRO A 212 -11.18 -28.54 8.53
C PRO A 212 -9.72 -28.96 8.36
N ASP A 213 -9.06 -28.47 7.31
CA ASP A 213 -7.66 -28.76 7.06
C ASP A 213 -6.74 -27.77 7.80
N GLY A 214 -7.27 -26.59 8.14
CA GLY A 214 -6.51 -25.47 8.68
C GLY A 214 -5.45 -24.96 7.70
N GLY A 215 -4.52 -24.19 8.22
CA GLY A 215 -3.34 -23.75 7.50
C GLY A 215 -3.51 -22.48 6.68
N LEU A 216 -4.63 -21.78 6.76
CA LEU A 216 -4.73 -20.44 6.14
C LEU A 216 -3.67 -19.51 6.76
N LEU A 217 -2.83 -18.91 5.90
CA LEU A 217 -1.77 -18.00 6.31
C LEU A 217 -2.27 -16.56 6.31
N GLY A 218 -2.45 -16.00 7.51
CA GLY A 218 -2.76 -14.60 7.70
C GLY A 218 -1.53 -13.85 8.18
N PHE A 219 -1.14 -12.80 7.46
CA PHE A 219 -0.02 -11.96 7.82
C PHE A 219 -0.50 -10.55 8.19
N MET A 220 -0.11 -10.09 9.38
CA MET A 220 -0.38 -8.75 9.89
C MET A 220 0.92 -7.98 10.08
N PRO A 221 1.32 -7.17 9.09
CA PRO A 221 2.49 -6.33 9.19
C PRO A 221 2.49 -5.36 10.37
N THR A 222 3.65 -5.22 10.98
CA THR A 222 3.95 -4.20 12.00
C THR A 222 4.51 -2.92 11.40
N GLU A 223 4.64 -2.88 10.08
CA GLU A 223 5.08 -1.73 9.29
C GLU A 223 4.35 -1.72 7.95
N SER A 224 4.07 -0.54 7.43
CA SER A 224 3.41 -0.38 6.13
C SER A 224 4.47 -0.17 5.05
N LYS A 225 4.68 -1.17 4.19
CA LYS A 225 5.72 -1.15 3.14
C LYS A 225 5.19 -1.38 1.73
N LEU A 226 3.97 -1.88 1.60
CA LEU A 226 3.32 -2.12 0.31
C LEU A 226 2.68 -0.83 -0.23
N PRO A 227 2.65 -0.62 -1.56
CA PRO A 227 1.87 0.47 -2.16
C PRO A 227 0.40 0.45 -1.71
N ILE A 228 -0.20 1.60 -1.49
CA ILE A 228 -1.62 1.67 -1.11
C ILE A 228 -2.42 1.96 -2.38
N LEU A 229 -3.25 1.01 -2.80
CA LEU A 229 -4.12 1.16 -3.96
C LEU A 229 -5.27 2.12 -3.62
N GLY A 230 -5.45 3.16 -4.42
CA GLY A 230 -6.61 4.05 -4.32
C GLY A 230 -6.28 5.54 -4.18
N SER A 231 -7.35 6.32 -3.95
CA SER A 231 -7.30 7.79 -3.93
C SER A 231 -6.91 8.40 -2.59
N LYS A 232 -7.12 7.66 -1.48
CA LYS A 232 -6.78 8.12 -0.13
C LYS A 232 -6.23 6.98 0.72
N PRO A 233 -5.13 7.19 1.45
CA PRO A 233 -4.72 6.28 2.50
C PRO A 233 -5.67 6.45 3.69
N GLU A 234 -6.75 5.67 3.72
CA GLU A 234 -7.55 5.53 4.93
C GLU A 234 -6.86 4.50 5.83
N PHE A 235 -6.77 4.81 7.12
CA PHE A 235 -6.36 3.80 8.08
C PHE A 235 -7.55 2.91 8.39
N TYR A 236 -7.35 1.61 8.23
CA TYR A 236 -8.35 0.61 8.50
C TYR A 236 -7.98 -0.16 9.77
N GLU A 237 -8.98 -0.38 10.62
CA GLU A 237 -8.89 -1.45 11.62
C GLU A 237 -9.00 -2.78 10.90
N ARG A 238 -8.04 -3.66 11.12
CA ARG A 238 -8.02 -5.00 10.58
C ARG A 238 -7.88 -5.99 11.72
N THR A 239 -8.76 -6.97 11.72
CA THR A 239 -8.71 -8.10 12.63
C THR A 239 -8.32 -9.32 11.83
N SER A 240 -7.20 -9.95 12.17
CA SER A 240 -6.89 -11.28 11.64
C SER A 240 -7.61 -12.29 12.51
N PHE A 241 -8.59 -13.00 11.96
CA PHE A 241 -9.27 -14.09 12.65
C PHE A 241 -8.50 -15.42 12.54
N VAL A 242 -7.19 -15.37 12.36
CA VAL A 242 -6.35 -16.56 12.41
C VAL A 242 -6.08 -16.90 13.89
N SER A 243 -7.14 -17.34 14.55
CA SER A 243 -7.24 -17.91 15.91
C SER A 243 -6.56 -17.17 17.07
N SER A 244 -5.97 -16.01 16.81
CA SER A 244 -5.34 -15.10 17.76
C SER A 244 -5.95 -13.73 17.56
N GLU A 245 -6.29 -13.07 18.66
CA GLU A 245 -6.96 -11.78 18.64
C GLU A 245 -5.97 -10.64 18.34
N ILE A 246 -5.17 -10.77 17.28
CA ILE A 246 -4.28 -9.71 16.83
C ILE A 246 -5.12 -8.72 16.02
N VAL A 247 -5.14 -7.48 16.51
CA VAL A 247 -5.76 -6.35 15.83
C VAL A 247 -4.66 -5.43 15.37
N ALA A 248 -4.69 -5.06 14.09
CA ALA A 248 -3.79 -4.08 13.52
C ALA A 248 -4.59 -2.87 13.02
N TYR A 249 -3.99 -1.69 13.13
CA TYR A 249 -4.53 -0.43 12.64
C TYR A 249 -3.48 0.23 11.75
N SER A 250 -3.71 0.25 10.44
CA SER A 250 -2.73 0.77 9.46
C SER A 250 -3.39 1.16 8.14
N ASP A 251 -2.63 1.85 7.29
CA ASP A 251 -3.00 2.20 5.92
C ASP A 251 -2.68 1.08 4.90
N MET A 252 -2.20 -0.06 5.37
CA MET A 252 -1.75 -1.16 4.53
C MET A 252 -2.90 -2.14 4.20
N PRO A 253 -2.95 -2.71 2.99
CA PRO A 253 -3.87 -3.79 2.65
C PRO A 253 -3.63 -5.05 3.49
N GLY A 254 -4.67 -5.88 3.66
CA GLY A 254 -4.51 -7.21 4.23
C GLY A 254 -3.72 -8.11 3.28
N VAL A 255 -2.73 -8.84 3.80
CA VAL A 255 -1.87 -9.72 3.00
C VAL A 255 -2.28 -11.17 3.21
N GLN A 256 -2.82 -11.79 2.17
CA GLN A 256 -3.14 -13.21 2.15
C GLN A 256 -2.01 -13.99 1.47
N CYS A 257 -1.43 -14.95 2.20
CA CYS A 257 -0.27 -15.71 1.74
C CYS A 257 -0.63 -17.15 1.29
N GLY A 258 -1.91 -17.39 1.00
CA GLY A 258 -2.40 -18.72 0.65
C GLY A 258 -2.47 -19.69 1.84
N TYR A 259 -2.20 -20.96 1.58
CA TYR A 259 -2.25 -22.02 2.59
C TYR A 259 -0.86 -22.56 2.90
N PHE A 260 -0.65 -22.92 4.17
CA PHE A 260 0.58 -23.45 4.73
C PHE A 260 1.06 -24.71 4.00
N ARG A 261 0.15 -25.62 3.65
CA ARG A 261 0.45 -26.84 2.89
C ARG A 261 0.95 -26.59 1.46
N ASP A 262 0.60 -25.44 0.88
CA ASP A 262 0.97 -25.04 -0.48
C ASP A 262 2.25 -24.19 -0.49
N THR A 263 2.74 -23.83 0.70
CA THR A 263 3.93 -23.01 0.87
C THR A 263 5.18 -23.83 0.50
N LYS A 264 6.02 -23.26 -0.35
CA LYS A 264 7.26 -23.90 -0.81
C LYS A 264 8.48 -23.57 0.04
N CYS A 265 8.39 -22.55 0.90
CA CYS A 265 9.47 -22.13 1.77
C CYS A 265 9.49 -22.94 3.07
N ASP A 266 10.66 -22.98 3.73
CA ASP A 266 10.79 -23.51 5.09
C ASP A 266 9.83 -22.77 6.03
N SER A 267 9.07 -23.51 6.84
CA SER A 267 8.14 -22.94 7.82
C SER A 267 8.84 -22.24 8.99
N ALA A 268 10.18 -22.33 9.04
CA ALA A 268 10.99 -21.88 10.16
C ALA A 268 10.59 -22.56 11.48
N GLY A 269 9.98 -23.75 11.42
CA GLY A 269 9.52 -24.49 12.61
C GLY A 269 8.11 -24.12 13.09
N LEU A 270 7.39 -23.25 12.38
CA LEU A 270 5.98 -23.00 12.63
C LEU A 270 5.10 -24.16 12.14
N GLY A 271 4.01 -24.41 12.87
CA GLY A 271 2.96 -25.37 12.54
C GLY A 271 1.57 -24.75 12.51
N ILE A 272 0.59 -25.56 12.10
CA ILE A 272 -0.83 -25.20 12.14
C ILE A 272 -1.22 -24.80 13.57
N GLY A 273 -1.91 -23.67 13.71
CA GLY A 273 -2.32 -23.07 14.99
C GLY A 273 -1.32 -22.06 15.55
N ASP A 274 -0.08 -22.03 15.06
CA ASP A 274 0.96 -21.14 15.61
C ASP A 274 0.81 -19.69 15.15
N VAL A 275 1.26 -18.80 16.04
CA VAL A 275 1.39 -17.38 15.78
C VAL A 275 2.73 -16.90 16.31
N ALA A 276 3.49 -16.20 15.47
CA ALA A 276 4.79 -15.64 15.84
C ALA A 276 5.04 -14.30 15.15
N LEU A 277 5.93 -13.48 15.72
CA LEU A 277 6.50 -12.35 15.03
C LEU A 277 7.58 -12.86 14.07
N VAL A 278 7.43 -12.51 12.79
CA VAL A 278 8.32 -12.97 11.71
C VAL A 278 8.76 -11.80 10.83
N ARG A 279 9.86 -12.02 10.11
CA ARG A 279 10.19 -11.25 8.91
C ARG A 279 9.86 -12.12 7.70
N LEU A 280 8.93 -11.64 6.86
CA LEU A 280 8.58 -12.29 5.61
C LEU A 280 9.28 -11.62 4.44
N THR A 281 9.80 -12.40 3.52
CA THR A 281 10.09 -11.93 2.16
C THR A 281 8.97 -12.42 1.25
N LEU A 282 8.28 -11.48 0.62
CA LEU A 282 7.11 -11.71 -0.21
C LEU A 282 7.45 -11.41 -1.68
N SER A 283 6.87 -12.17 -2.59
CA SER A 283 6.94 -11.97 -4.04
C SER A 283 5.55 -12.10 -4.66
N ASN A 284 5.46 -11.95 -5.99
CA ASN A 284 4.25 -12.16 -6.77
C ASN A 284 3.04 -11.40 -6.17
N ILE A 285 3.25 -10.11 -5.88
CA ILE A 285 2.31 -9.27 -5.16
C ILE A 285 1.18 -8.86 -6.10
N ARG A 286 -0.06 -9.20 -5.74
CA ARG A 286 -1.24 -8.97 -6.57
C ARG A 286 -2.36 -8.34 -5.78
N TYR A 287 -2.83 -7.19 -6.24
CA TYR A 287 -3.97 -6.49 -5.66
C TYR A 287 -5.24 -7.01 -6.29
N ARG A 288 -6.11 -7.66 -5.50
CA ARG A 288 -7.49 -7.95 -5.93
C ARG A 288 -8.33 -6.68 -5.87
N ASN A 289 -8.15 -5.92 -4.79
CA ASN A 289 -8.80 -4.65 -4.53
C ASN A 289 -7.94 -3.81 -3.56
N SER A 290 -8.41 -2.62 -3.19
CA SER A 290 -7.72 -1.72 -2.26
C SER A 290 -7.48 -2.31 -0.86
N GLN A 291 -8.20 -3.37 -0.47
CA GLN A 291 -8.13 -3.94 0.86
C GLN A 291 -7.40 -5.28 0.96
N THR A 292 -7.17 -5.96 -0.18
CA THR A 292 -6.68 -7.34 -0.21
C THR A 292 -5.57 -7.52 -1.23
N VAL A 293 -4.42 -7.97 -0.74
CA VAL A 293 -3.24 -8.33 -1.52
C VAL A 293 -2.96 -9.81 -1.35
N ASP A 294 -2.85 -10.52 -2.47
CA ASP A 294 -2.24 -11.85 -2.48
C ASP A 294 -0.73 -11.71 -2.65
N ALA A 295 0.03 -12.57 -1.98
CA ALA A 295 1.46 -12.68 -2.18
C ALA A 295 1.95 -14.12 -1.98
N GLU A 296 3.10 -14.45 -2.58
CA GLU A 296 3.82 -15.70 -2.30
C GLU A 296 4.91 -15.44 -1.24
N ILE A 297 5.05 -16.37 -0.29
CA ILE A 297 6.13 -16.32 0.70
C ILE A 297 7.37 -16.98 0.12
N GLU A 298 8.44 -16.20 -0.03
CA GLU A 298 9.77 -16.67 -0.43
C GLU A 298 10.60 -17.14 0.76
N LYS A 299 10.44 -16.46 1.90
CA LYS A 299 11.22 -16.72 3.11
C LYS A 299 10.47 -16.31 4.36
N ILE A 300 10.58 -17.14 5.40
CA ILE A 300 10.15 -16.86 6.77
C ILE A 300 11.39 -16.80 7.65
N GLU A 301 11.57 -15.71 8.39
CA GLU A 301 12.55 -15.62 9.48
C GLU A 301 11.79 -15.40 10.80
N LEU A 302 11.95 -16.30 11.77
CA LEU A 302 11.41 -16.09 13.11
C LEU A 302 12.16 -14.94 13.80
N ILE A 303 11.40 -13.96 14.29
CA ILE A 303 11.92 -12.87 15.13
C ILE A 303 11.65 -13.17 16.62
N SER A 304 10.56 -13.87 16.92
CA SER A 304 10.20 -14.30 18.26
C SER A 304 10.07 -15.82 18.37
N ASP A 305 10.02 -16.31 19.61
CA ASP A 305 9.40 -17.62 19.90
C ASP A 305 7.92 -17.61 19.50
N ILE A 306 7.29 -18.79 19.48
CA ILE A 306 5.84 -18.92 19.28
C ILE A 306 5.14 -18.15 20.41
N LEU A 307 4.32 -17.18 20.01
CA LEU A 307 3.59 -16.29 20.93
C LEU A 307 2.30 -16.95 21.43
N TYR A 308 1.67 -17.73 20.55
CA TYR A 308 0.40 -18.39 20.81
C TYR A 308 0.24 -19.63 19.91
N HIS A 309 -0.42 -20.65 20.43
CA HIS A 309 -0.86 -21.83 19.68
C HIS A 309 -2.37 -22.00 19.89
N ALA A 310 -3.12 -21.99 18.79
CA ALA A 310 -4.54 -22.29 18.78
C ALA A 310 -4.78 -23.79 18.71
N GLU A 311 -5.61 -24.28 19.63
CA GLU A 311 -6.07 -25.67 19.60
C GLU A 311 -7.09 -25.89 18.48
N ASP A 312 -7.05 -27.08 17.87
CA ASP A 312 -8.05 -27.53 16.90
C ASP A 312 -9.45 -27.60 17.57
N THR A 313 -10.49 -27.11 16.88
CA THR A 313 -11.87 -27.01 17.42
C THR A 313 -12.89 -27.91 16.71
N ILE A 314 -12.39 -28.93 16.01
CA ILE A 314 -13.16 -29.88 15.20
C ILE A 314 -13.94 -30.88 16.05
#